data_AF-T1A585-F1
#
_entry.id   AF-T1A585-F1
#
_cell.length_a   1.000
_cell.length_b   1.000
_cell.length_c   1.000
_cell.angle_alpha   90.00
_cell.angle_beta   90.00
_cell.angle_gamma   90.00
#
_symmetry.space_group_name_H-M   'P 1'
#
loop_
_entity.id
_entity.type
_entity.pdbx_description
1 polymer ?
#
loop_
_entity_poly.entity_id
_entity_poly.type
_entity_poly.pdbx_seq_one_letter_code
_entity_poly.pdbx_strand_id
1 'polypeptide(L)'
;RQSIATTGSIIASPDTRSLVAAGDTYNYCWWRDGGYVAKAMDEAGLYENAGRFLQFAMRCQNPDGAFFHRHFPDGALGSTWHPPPFLQIDQT
;
A
#
# COMPACT_ATOMS: atom_id res chain seq x y z
N ARG A 1 8.64 -14.21 6.04
CA ARG A 1 7.27 -14.43 5.51
C ARG A 1 6.97 -13.21 4.65
N GLN A 2 6.58 -13.40 3.38
CA GLN A 2 6.64 -12.36 2.34
C GLN A 2 5.69 -11.17 2.60
N SER A 3 6.11 -9.95 2.26
CA SER A 3 5.32 -8.72 2.39
C SER A 3 4.46 -8.39 1.17
N ILE A 4 4.48 -9.25 0.14
CA ILE A 4 3.66 -9.12 -1.07
C ILE A 4 2.47 -10.09 -0.99
N ALA A 5 1.27 -9.56 -1.12
CA ALA A 5 0.06 -10.37 -1.19
C ALA A 5 -0.11 -10.98 -2.58
N THR A 6 -0.91 -12.04 -2.70
CA THR A 6 -1.25 -12.66 -3.99
C THR A 6 -1.83 -11.65 -4.98
N THR A 7 -2.50 -10.61 -4.49
CA THR A 7 -3.08 -9.50 -5.23
C THR A 7 -2.05 -8.50 -5.81
N GLY A 8 -0.78 -8.58 -5.39
CA GLY A 8 0.28 -7.62 -5.74
C GLY A 8 0.45 -6.49 -4.72
N SER A 9 -0.42 -6.37 -3.70
CA SER A 9 -0.26 -5.39 -2.62
C SER A 9 1.04 -5.61 -1.86
N ILE A 10 1.71 -4.51 -1.50
CA ILE A 10 2.85 -4.51 -0.58
C ILE A 10 2.39 -3.84 0.72
N ILE A 11 2.38 -4.60 1.83
CA ILE A 11 2.02 -4.03 3.13
C ILE A 11 3.20 -3.30 3.77
N ALA A 12 2.93 -2.26 4.56
CA ALA A 12 3.96 -1.52 5.28
C ALA A 12 4.69 -2.42 6.30
N SER A 13 3.97 -3.23 7.06
CA SER A 13 4.57 -4.23 7.95
C SER A 13 3.57 -5.33 8.36
N PRO A 14 4.02 -6.60 8.46
CA PRO A 14 3.22 -7.67 9.05
C PRO A 14 3.13 -7.59 10.59
N ASP A 15 3.89 -6.70 11.24
CA ASP A 15 3.85 -6.53 12.69
C ASP A 15 2.57 -5.80 13.13
N THR A 16 1.79 -6.47 13.97
CA THR A 16 0.54 -5.93 14.53
C THR A 16 0.70 -5.52 16.00
N ARG A 17 1.81 -5.86 16.65
CA ARG A 17 1.95 -5.81 18.11
C ARG A 17 1.80 -4.40 18.68
N SER A 18 2.25 -3.38 17.96
CA SER A 18 2.26 -1.98 18.41
C SER A 18 0.95 -1.23 18.17
N LEU A 19 0.10 -1.65 17.23
CA LEU A 19 -1.12 -0.91 16.84
C LEU A 19 -2.44 -1.60 17.21
N VAL A 20 -2.44 -2.89 17.54
CA VAL A 20 -3.67 -3.61 17.92
C VAL A 20 -4.36 -2.97 19.14
N ALA A 21 -3.60 -2.44 20.09
CA ALA A 21 -4.16 -1.74 21.26
C ALA A 21 -4.90 -0.44 20.90
N ALA A 22 -4.58 0.17 19.75
CA ALA A 22 -5.23 1.37 19.22
C ALA A 22 -6.32 1.05 18.18
N GLY A 23 -6.59 -0.24 17.91
CA GLY A 23 -7.57 -0.66 16.90
C GLY A 23 -7.10 -0.48 15.46
N ASP A 24 -5.78 -0.38 15.22
CA ASP A 24 -5.21 -0.17 13.90
C ASP A 24 -4.11 -1.20 13.58
N THR A 25 -3.58 -1.18 12.35
CA THR A 25 -2.55 -2.13 11.90
C THR A 25 -1.60 -1.51 10.87
N TYR A 26 -0.41 -2.09 10.72
CA TYR A 26 0.48 -1.82 9.58
C TYR A 26 0.25 -2.78 8.40
N ASN A 27 -0.73 -3.69 8.50
CA ASN A 27 -1.16 -4.58 7.41
C ASN A 27 -1.97 -3.85 6.32
N TYR A 28 -1.57 -2.62 6.00
CA TYR A 28 -2.11 -1.83 4.89
C TYR A 28 -1.01 -1.59 3.86
N CYS A 29 -1.44 -1.39 2.62
CA CYS A 29 -0.66 -0.77 1.58
C CYS A 29 -0.75 0.75 1.72
N TRP A 30 0.39 1.37 2.04
CA TRP A 30 0.64 2.78 1.74
C TRP A 30 1.39 2.89 0.43
N TRP A 31 0.99 3.83 -0.42
CA TRP A 31 1.54 4.02 -1.75
C TRP A 31 3.00 4.45 -1.72
N ARG A 32 3.39 5.28 -0.74
CA ARG A 32 4.79 5.65 -0.50
C ARG A 32 5.65 4.43 -0.16
N ASP A 33 5.24 3.65 0.84
CA ASP A 33 5.95 2.46 1.29
C ASP A 33 6.04 1.41 0.16
N GLY A 34 4.91 1.13 -0.49
CA GLY A 34 4.84 0.21 -1.62
C GLY A 34 5.66 0.68 -2.81
N GLY A 35 5.67 1.99 -3.11
CA GLY A 35 6.48 2.59 -4.18
C GLY A 35 7.98 2.44 -3.94
N TYR A 36 8.46 2.68 -2.72
CA TYR A 36 9.86 2.44 -2.36
C TYR A 36 10.26 0.97 -2.48
N VAL A 37 9.40 0.05 -2.01
CA VAL A 37 9.67 -1.39 -2.12
C VAL A 37 9.64 -1.85 -3.57
N ALA A 38 8.68 -1.37 -4.38
CA ALA A 38 8.59 -1.70 -5.79
C ALA A 38 9.81 -1.20 -6.57
N LYS A 39 10.28 0.02 -6.28
CA LYS A 39 11.54 0.53 -6.83
C LYS A 39 12.74 -0.35 -6.44
N ALA A 40 12.85 -0.74 -5.16
CA ALA A 40 13.92 -1.62 -4.72
C ALA A 40 13.85 -3.01 -5.37
N MET A 41 12.64 -3.53 -5.61
CA MET A 41 12.42 -4.78 -6.35
C MET A 41 12.88 -4.65 -7.80
N ASP A 42 12.53 -3.56 -8.47
CA ASP A 42 12.97 -3.28 -9.84
C ASP A 42 14.51 -3.21 -9.93
N GLU A 43 15.16 -2.46 -9.04
CA GLU A 43 16.62 -2.35 -8.98
C GLU A 43 17.31 -3.68 -8.64
N ALA A 44 16.63 -4.59 -7.94
CA ALA A 44 17.10 -5.93 -7.63
C ALA A 44 16.82 -6.97 -8.72
N GLY A 45 16.20 -6.57 -9.84
CA GLY A 45 15.83 -7.48 -10.94
C GLY A 45 14.56 -8.31 -10.69
N LEU A 46 13.80 -7.99 -9.63
CA LEU A 46 12.52 -8.61 -9.29
C LEU A 46 11.35 -7.96 -10.04
N TYR A 47 11.48 -7.84 -11.35
CA TYR A 47 10.57 -7.07 -12.21
C TYR A 47 9.12 -7.54 -12.14
N GLU A 48 8.88 -8.85 -12.03
CA GLU A 48 7.53 -9.40 -11.91
C GLU A 48 6.84 -8.90 -10.62
N ASN A 49 7.57 -8.86 -9.50
CA ASN A 49 7.04 -8.40 -8.23
C ASN A 49 6.75 -6.90 -8.26
N ALA A 50 7.66 -6.10 -8.81
CA ALA A 50 7.46 -4.67 -9.00
C ALA A 50 6.24 -4.40 -9.91
N GLY A 51 6.14 -5.12 -11.03
CA GLY A 51 5.01 -5.02 -11.97
C GLY A 51 3.67 -5.39 -11.33
N ARG A 52 3.62 -6.44 -10.50
CA ARG A 52 2.40 -6.83 -9.76
C ARG A 52 1.94 -5.73 -8.80
N PHE A 53 2.86 -5.02 -8.16
CA PHE A 53 2.50 -3.87 -7.34
C PHE A 53 1.93 -2.71 -8.16
N LEU A 54 2.54 -2.39 -9.30
CA LEU A 54 2.01 -1.36 -10.20
C LEU A 54 0.60 -1.70 -10.70
N GLN A 55 0.36 -2.98 -11.04
CA GLN A 55 -0.99 -3.45 -11.41
C GLN A 55 -1.98 -3.34 -10.24
N PHE A 56 -1.54 -3.59 -9.00
CA PHE A 56 -2.38 -3.39 -7.82
C PHE A 56 -2.72 -1.91 -7.62
N ALA A 57 -1.72 -1.02 -7.72
CA ALA A 57 -1.90 0.42 -7.61
C ALA A 57 -2.88 0.96 -8.66
N MET A 58 -2.73 0.57 -9.93
CA MET A 58 -3.65 0.97 -11.00
C MET A 58 -5.12 0.59 -10.73
N ARG A 59 -5.38 -0.53 -10.03
CA ARG A 59 -6.75 -0.94 -9.69
C ARG A 59 -7.35 -0.15 -8.53
N CYS A 60 -6.51 0.43 -7.67
CA CYS A 60 -6.93 1.17 -6.49
C CYS A 60 -6.92 2.69 -6.69
N GLN A 61 -6.35 3.17 -7.79
CA GLN A 61 -6.30 4.60 -8.11
C GLN A 61 -7.72 5.11 -8.39
N ASN A 62 -8.05 6.27 -7.82
CA ASN A 62 -9.32 6.92 -8.09
C ASN A 62 -9.38 7.39 -9.56
N PRO A 63 -10.58 7.57 -10.13
CA PRO A 63 -10.74 8.06 -11.51
C PRO A 63 -10.10 9.43 -11.79
N ASP A 64 -9.88 10.26 -10.77
CA ASP A 64 -9.21 11.56 -10.86
C ASP A 64 -7.68 11.46 -10.76
N GLY A 65 -7.14 10.24 -10.66
CA GLY A 65 -5.73 9.95 -10.51
C GLY A 65 -5.25 9.93 -9.06
N ALA A 66 -6.07 10.33 -8.08
CA ALA A 66 -5.66 10.39 -6.69
C ALA A 66 -5.60 9.01 -6.04
N PHE A 67 -4.78 8.92 -5.01
CA PHE A 67 -4.73 7.78 -4.11
C PHE A 67 -5.19 8.17 -2.71
N PHE A 68 -6.17 7.45 -2.16
CA PHE A 68 -6.56 7.61 -0.76
C PHE A 68 -5.53 7.01 0.19
N HIS A 69 -5.45 7.59 1.38
CA HIS A 69 -4.41 7.38 2.39
C HIS A 69 -3.77 5.97 2.44
N ARG A 70 -4.56 4.89 2.52
CA ARG A 70 -4.06 3.50 2.52
C ARG A 70 -5.16 2.50 2.20
N HIS A 71 -4.77 1.32 1.71
CA HIS A 71 -5.69 0.25 1.32
C HIS A 71 -5.35 -1.06 2.01
N PHE A 72 -6.35 -1.91 2.24
CA PHE A 72 -6.14 -3.31 2.58
C PHE A 72 -5.51 -4.06 1.39
N PRO A 73 -4.88 -5.23 1.61
CA PRO A 73 -4.25 -5.99 0.53
C PRO A 73 -5.20 -6.48 -0.57
N ASP A 74 -6.50 -6.51 -0.30
CA ASP A 74 -7.55 -6.82 -1.29
C ASP A 74 -7.99 -5.60 -2.13
N GLY A 75 -7.51 -4.40 -1.79
CA GLY A 75 -7.87 -3.15 -2.45
C GLY A 75 -9.05 -2.42 -1.79
N ALA A 76 -9.59 -2.89 -0.68
CA ALA A 76 -10.57 -2.13 0.09
C ALA A 76 -9.91 -0.93 0.80
N LEU A 77 -10.67 0.14 1.05
CA LEU A 77 -10.15 1.29 1.79
C LEU A 77 -9.79 0.90 3.22
N GLY A 78 -8.57 1.27 3.64
CA GLY A 78 -8.15 1.13 5.02
C GLY A 78 -8.77 2.21 5.90
N SER A 79 -8.65 2.05 7.23
CA SER A 79 -8.98 3.11 8.18
C SER A 79 -8.11 4.36 7.91
N THR A 80 -8.48 5.51 8.42
CA THR A 80 -7.66 6.72 8.27
C THR A 80 -7.73 7.57 9.53
N TRP A 81 -6.61 8.20 9.88
CA TRP A 81 -6.54 9.24 10.92
C TRP A 81 -6.49 10.65 10.34
N HIS A 82 -6.43 10.79 9.01
CA HIS A 82 -6.49 12.10 8.36
C HIS A 82 -7.95 12.57 8.28
N PRO A 83 -8.21 13.89 8.37
CA PRO A 83 -9.51 14.44 8.00
C PRO A 83 -9.72 14.35 6.47
N PRO A 84 -10.97 14.50 5.98
CA PRO A 84 -11.22 14.71 4.56
C PRO A 84 -10.33 15.84 4.01
N PRO A 85 -9.75 15.68 2.80
CA PRO A 85 -10.12 14.70 1.77
C PRO A 85 -9.39 13.35 1.86
N PHE A 86 -8.70 13.03 2.97
CA PHE A 86 -7.95 11.78 3.15
C PHE A 86 -6.78 11.58 2.18
N LEU A 87 -6.24 12.68 1.66
CA LEU A 87 -5.15 12.70 0.70
C LEU A 87 -3.81 12.99 1.37
N GLN A 88 -2.78 12.29 0.90
CA GLN A 88 -1.38 12.63 1.10
C GLN A 88 -0.78 12.84 -0.29
N ILE A 89 -0.36 14.07 -0.61
CA ILE A 89 -0.03 14.47 -1.98
C ILE A 89 1.14 13.68 -2.59
N ASP A 90 2.03 13.15 -1.76
CA ASP A 90 3.19 12.38 -2.20
C ASP A 90 2.85 10.92 -2.53
N GLN A 91 1.60 10.52 -2.31
CA GLN A 91 1.10 9.19 -2.60
C GLN A 91 0.40 9.08 -3.95
N THR A 92 0.27 10.21 -4.68
CA THR A 92 -0.29 10.34 -6.03
C THR A 92 0.80 10.69 -7.03
#